data_AF-A0A0A0EBI6-F1
#
_entry.id   AF-A0A0A0EBI6-F1
#
_cell.length_a   1.000
_cell.length_b   1.000
_cell.length_c   1.000
_cell.angle_alpha   90.00
_cell.angle_beta   90.00
_cell.angle_gamma   90.00
#
_symmetry.space_group_name_H-M   'P 1'
#
loop_
_entity.id
_entity.type
_entity.pdbx_description
1 polymer ?
#
loop_
_entity_poly.entity_id
_entity_poly.type
_entity_poly.pdbx_seq_one_letter_code
_entity_poly.pdbx_strand_id
1 'polypeptide(L)'
;MSHPEPAAFKSPDAAAIAAQNDAFRKLACLGMPPDRPVQGRMHVTRSLMEAGEGFMAEAVKATGEFETFEHENDPDGWHDFGAVTIRGETVFWKLDLYEADSDFRYGAEDPDNPETTTRVLTIMMAHDW
;
A
#
# COMPACT_ATOMS: atom_id res chain seq x y z
N MET A 1 -41.07 12.83 16.28
CA MET A 1 -39.62 12.63 16.49
C MET A 1 -39.18 11.67 15.39
N SER A 2 -38.77 12.19 14.24
CA SER A 2 -38.25 11.34 13.17
C SER A 2 -36.90 10.81 13.63
N HIS A 3 -36.77 9.50 13.80
CA HIS A 3 -35.46 8.88 13.87
C HIS A 3 -34.78 9.10 12.51
N PRO A 4 -33.56 9.64 12.46
CA PRO A 4 -32.78 9.58 11.23
C PRO A 4 -32.53 8.10 10.92
N GLU A 5 -32.78 7.72 9.66
CA GLU A 5 -32.35 6.42 9.15
C GLU A 5 -30.84 6.28 9.38
N PRO A 6 -30.34 5.12 9.86
CA PRO A 6 -28.91 4.90 9.93
C PRO A 6 -28.34 5.04 8.52
N ALA A 7 -27.28 5.86 8.39
CA ALA A 7 -26.57 6.00 7.12
C ALA A 7 -26.18 4.61 6.61
N ALA A 8 -26.59 4.28 5.40
CA ALA A 8 -26.24 3.01 4.78
C ALA A 8 -24.72 2.89 4.73
N PHE A 9 -24.14 1.85 5.36
CA PHE A 9 -22.72 1.52 5.22
C PHE A 9 -22.45 1.25 3.74
N LYS A 10 -21.78 2.20 3.08
CA LYS A 10 -21.31 2.03 1.71
C LYS A 10 -20.06 1.17 1.76
N SER A 11 -20.05 0.05 1.05
CA SER A 11 -18.82 -0.74 0.89
C SER A 11 -17.77 0.10 0.17
N PRO A 12 -16.49 0.03 0.58
CA PRO A 12 -15.42 0.74 -0.10
C PRO A 12 -15.30 0.35 -1.58
N ASP A 13 -14.96 1.32 -2.43
CA ASP A 13 -14.71 1.07 -3.85
C ASP A 13 -13.30 0.49 -4.06
N ALA A 14 -13.22 -0.83 -4.25
CA ALA A 14 -11.96 -1.55 -4.47
C ALA A 14 -11.14 -0.97 -5.64
N ALA A 15 -11.79 -0.59 -6.75
CA ALA A 15 -11.08 -0.05 -7.92
C ALA A 15 -10.48 1.33 -7.63
N ALA A 16 -11.18 2.16 -6.85
CA ALA A 16 -10.65 3.43 -6.38
C ALA A 16 -9.47 3.24 -5.42
N ILE A 17 -9.56 2.27 -4.51
CA ILE A 17 -8.49 1.92 -3.57
C ILE A 17 -7.25 1.45 -4.33
N ALA A 18 -7.41 0.50 -5.25
CA ALA A 18 -6.35 -0.03 -6.10
C ALA A 18 -5.63 1.08 -6.88
N ALA A 19 -6.39 1.95 -7.56
CA ALA A 19 -5.81 3.06 -8.31
C ALA A 19 -5.00 4.01 -7.43
N GLN A 20 -5.47 4.29 -6.20
CA GLN A 20 -4.75 5.14 -5.25
C GLN A 20 -3.52 4.44 -4.65
N ASN A 21 -3.60 3.14 -4.39
CA ASN A 21 -2.50 2.32 -3.92
C ASN A 21 -1.39 2.23 -4.97
N ASP A 22 -1.74 1.99 -6.23
CA ASP A 22 -0.79 2.01 -7.35
C ASP A 22 -0.16 3.38 -7.56
N ALA A 23 -0.96 4.45 -7.49
CA ALA A 23 -0.47 5.82 -7.59
C ALA A 23 0.56 6.13 -6.50
N PHE A 24 0.27 5.77 -5.25
CA PHE A 24 1.20 6.00 -4.14
C PHE A 24 2.44 5.11 -4.25
N ARG A 25 2.30 3.82 -4.61
CA ARG A 25 3.42 2.89 -4.81
C ARG A 25 4.37 3.38 -5.90
N LYS A 26 3.85 3.81 -7.06
CA LYS A 26 4.64 4.38 -8.17
C LYS A 26 5.32 5.69 -7.78
N LEU A 27 4.63 6.56 -7.02
CA LEU A 27 5.24 7.77 -6.47
C LEU A 27 6.39 7.45 -5.52
N ALA A 28 6.15 6.62 -4.51
CA ALA A 28 7.10 6.33 -3.45
C ALA A 28 8.35 5.58 -3.96
N CYS A 29 8.16 4.66 -4.90
CA CYS A 29 9.24 3.80 -5.39
C CYS A 29 9.94 4.33 -6.65
N LEU A 30 9.19 4.97 -7.56
CA LEU A 30 9.71 5.36 -8.88
C LEU A 30 9.77 6.88 -9.07
N GLY A 31 9.26 7.66 -8.12
CA GLY A 31 9.17 9.12 -8.25
C GLY A 31 8.18 9.59 -9.32
N MET A 32 7.24 8.73 -9.73
CA MET A 32 6.21 9.08 -10.71
C MET A 32 5.07 9.86 -10.03
N PRO A 33 4.89 11.15 -10.33
CA PRO A 33 3.84 11.94 -9.70
C PRO A 33 2.45 11.44 -10.13
N PRO A 34 1.51 11.26 -9.20
CA PRO A 34 0.14 10.91 -9.52
C PRO A 34 -0.66 12.14 -9.99
N ASP A 35 -1.72 11.92 -10.77
CA ASP A 35 -2.64 12.99 -11.21
C ASP A 35 -3.34 13.68 -10.02
N ARG A 36 -3.55 12.94 -8.94
CA ARG A 36 -4.12 13.44 -7.68
C ARG A 36 -3.15 13.14 -6.54
N PRO A 37 -2.90 14.09 -5.61
CA PRO A 37 -2.07 13.83 -4.45
C PRO A 37 -2.62 12.66 -3.62
N VAL A 38 -1.72 11.77 -3.19
CA VAL A 38 -2.03 10.69 -2.26
C VAL A 38 -1.06 10.77 -1.09
N GLN A 39 -1.59 10.80 0.13
CA GLN A 39 -0.79 10.91 1.34
C GLN A 39 -0.21 9.53 1.71
N GLY A 40 1.06 9.51 2.10
CA GLY A 40 1.63 8.27 2.62
C GLY A 40 3.09 8.35 3.03
N ARG A 41 3.56 7.23 3.57
CA ARG A 41 4.94 7.00 4.01
C ARG A 41 5.45 5.66 3.49
N MET A 42 6.73 5.61 3.15
CA MET A 42 7.40 4.37 2.78
C MET A 42 8.38 3.99 3.89
N HIS A 43 8.33 2.73 4.30
CA HIS A 43 9.24 2.10 5.25
C HIS A 43 9.88 0.88 4.62
N VAL A 44 11.12 0.63 5.01
CA VAL A 44 11.87 -0.58 4.67
C VAL A 44 12.32 -1.23 5.97
N THR A 45 12.27 -2.55 6.06
CA THR A 45 12.78 -3.26 7.24
C THR A 45 14.30 -3.24 7.27
N ARG A 46 14.85 -3.39 8.47
CA ARG A 46 16.30 -3.46 8.68
C ARG A 46 16.94 -4.60 7.89
N SER A 47 16.30 -5.78 7.88
CA SER A 47 16.78 -6.95 7.14
C SER A 47 16.94 -6.65 5.65
N LEU A 48 15.99 -5.93 5.04
CA LEU A 48 16.07 -5.50 3.65
C LEU A 48 17.21 -4.50 3.40
N MET A 49 17.41 -3.55 4.32
CA MET A 49 18.50 -2.57 4.23
C MET A 49 19.89 -3.23 4.33
N GLU A 50 20.00 -4.32 5.08
CA GLU A 50 21.24 -5.04 5.33
C GLU A 50 21.47 -6.21 4.35
N ALA A 51 20.54 -6.50 3.42
CA ALA A 51 20.58 -7.63 2.49
C ALA A 51 21.69 -7.55 1.41
N GLY A 52 22.46 -6.47 1.38
CA GLY A 52 23.63 -6.30 0.52
C GLY A 52 23.56 -5.07 -0.38
N GLU A 53 24.68 -4.77 -1.04
CA GLU A 53 24.81 -3.59 -1.89
C GLU A 53 23.81 -3.62 -3.05
N GLY A 54 23.06 -2.52 -3.19
CA GLY A 54 22.05 -2.32 -4.24
C GLY A 54 20.74 -3.09 -4.04
N PHE A 55 20.67 -4.06 -3.11
CA PHE A 55 19.49 -4.91 -2.95
C PHE A 55 18.23 -4.11 -2.60
N MET A 56 18.32 -3.19 -1.66
CA MET A 56 17.21 -2.31 -1.28
C MET A 56 16.69 -1.49 -2.49
N ALA A 57 17.59 -0.99 -3.35
CA ALA A 57 17.18 -0.23 -4.52
C ALA A 57 16.47 -1.12 -5.57
N GLU A 58 16.94 -2.36 -5.76
CA GLU A 58 16.25 -3.35 -6.59
C GLU A 58 14.86 -3.68 -6.04
N ALA A 59 14.75 -3.87 -4.72
CA ALA A 59 13.48 -4.13 -4.03
C ALA A 59 12.48 -2.98 -4.16
N VAL A 60 12.93 -1.75 -3.95
CA VAL A 60 12.11 -0.54 -4.14
C VAL A 60 11.64 -0.45 -5.59
N LYS A 61 12.55 -0.61 -6.56
CA LYS A 61 12.21 -0.56 -7.99
C LYS A 61 11.19 -1.64 -8.38
N ALA A 62 11.44 -2.89 -8.00
CA ALA A 62 10.55 -4.01 -8.30
C ALA A 62 9.17 -3.83 -7.65
N THR A 63 9.12 -3.29 -6.43
CA THR A 63 7.86 -2.93 -5.76
C THR A 63 7.11 -1.88 -6.55
N GLY A 64 7.78 -0.84 -7.07
CA GLY A 64 7.15 0.20 -7.88
C GLY A 64 6.64 -0.29 -9.25
N GLU A 65 7.31 -1.27 -9.85
CA GLU A 65 7.01 -1.83 -11.18
C GLU A 65 6.05 -3.02 -11.15
N PHE A 66 5.67 -3.50 -9.95
CA PHE A 66 4.79 -4.65 -9.81
C PHE A 66 3.42 -4.40 -10.47
N GLU A 67 2.93 -5.34 -11.28
CA GLU A 67 1.63 -5.23 -11.97
C GLU A 67 0.88 -6.58 -11.98
N THR A 68 1.36 -7.56 -11.20
CA THR A 68 0.83 -8.94 -11.19
C THR A 68 -0.09 -9.16 -9.99
N PHE A 69 -1.32 -8.67 -10.09
CA PHE A 69 -2.35 -8.87 -9.07
C PHE A 69 -3.23 -10.06 -9.46
N GLU A 70 -3.11 -11.13 -8.67
CA GLU A 70 -3.86 -12.38 -8.82
C GLU A 70 -4.72 -12.61 -7.57
N HIS A 71 -5.73 -13.47 -7.66
CA HIS A 71 -6.63 -13.72 -6.53
C HIS A 71 -5.89 -14.22 -5.26
N GLU A 72 -4.72 -14.84 -5.40
CA GLU A 72 -3.95 -15.35 -4.26
C GLU A 72 -3.29 -14.25 -3.43
N ASN A 73 -2.85 -13.15 -4.06
CA ASN A 73 -2.21 -12.02 -3.38
C ASN A 73 -3.11 -10.79 -3.25
N ASP A 74 -4.24 -10.74 -3.96
CA ASP A 74 -5.15 -9.60 -3.99
C ASP A 74 -6.63 -10.05 -4.01
N PRO A 75 -7.10 -10.74 -2.95
CA PRO A 75 -8.47 -11.29 -2.91
C PRO A 75 -9.55 -10.20 -2.93
N ASP A 76 -9.26 -9.03 -2.36
CA ASP A 76 -10.19 -7.90 -2.26
C ASP A 76 -10.05 -6.90 -3.42
N GLY A 77 -9.05 -7.06 -4.29
CA GLY A 77 -8.82 -6.19 -5.44
C GLY A 77 -8.28 -4.81 -5.06
N TRP A 78 -7.56 -4.70 -3.93
CA TRP A 78 -7.09 -3.44 -3.36
C TRP A 78 -5.67 -3.09 -3.78
N HIS A 79 -4.95 -4.02 -4.41
CA HIS A 79 -3.56 -3.84 -4.81
C HIS A 79 -2.67 -3.45 -3.62
N ASP A 80 -2.91 -4.04 -2.45
CA ASP A 80 -2.27 -3.67 -1.19
C ASP A 80 -1.20 -4.67 -0.71
N PHE A 81 -0.98 -5.77 -1.45
CA PHE A 81 0.04 -6.76 -1.14
C PHE A 81 0.70 -7.34 -2.39
N GLY A 82 2.00 -7.63 -2.31
CA GLY A 82 2.70 -8.34 -3.36
C GLY A 82 4.02 -8.95 -2.93
N ALA A 83 4.52 -9.86 -3.77
CA ALA A 83 5.77 -10.58 -3.57
C ALA A 83 6.62 -10.51 -4.84
N VAL A 84 7.91 -10.24 -4.68
CA VAL A 84 8.89 -10.25 -5.77
C VAL A 84 10.11 -11.08 -5.40
N THR A 85 10.69 -11.77 -6.37
CA THR A 85 11.93 -12.53 -6.18
C THR A 85 13.11 -11.74 -6.75
N ILE A 86 14.09 -11.44 -5.90
CA ILE A 86 15.28 -10.64 -6.24
C ILE A 86 16.50 -11.43 -5.81
N ARG A 87 17.38 -11.78 -6.75
CA ARG A 87 18.62 -12.55 -6.49
C ARG A 87 18.39 -13.87 -5.71
N GLY A 88 17.21 -14.48 -5.86
CA GLY A 88 16.82 -15.71 -5.16
C GLY A 88 16.16 -15.50 -3.81
N GLU A 89 16.13 -14.26 -3.30
CA GLU A 89 15.42 -13.89 -2.09
C GLU A 89 14.00 -13.42 -2.39
N THR A 90 13.07 -13.72 -1.49
CA THR A 90 11.69 -13.22 -1.61
C THR A 90 11.53 -11.95 -0.78
N VAL A 91 11.02 -10.91 -1.42
CA VAL A 91 10.70 -9.63 -0.81
C VAL A 91 9.18 -9.47 -0.86
N PHE A 92 8.59 -9.16 0.28
CA PHE A 92 7.19 -8.77 0.36
C PHE A 92 7.07 -7.26 0.45
N TRP A 93 5.95 -6.76 -0.04
CA TRP A 93 5.53 -5.40 0.23
C TRP A 93 4.05 -5.39 0.56
N LYS A 94 3.64 -4.42 1.38
CA LYS A 94 2.23 -4.16 1.66
C LYS A 94 1.91 -2.69 1.83
N LEU A 95 0.64 -2.34 1.67
CA LEU A 95 0.07 -1.03 1.95
C LEU A 95 -0.96 -1.14 3.07
N ASP A 96 -0.65 -0.56 4.22
CA ASP A 96 -1.63 -0.38 5.29
C ASP A 96 -2.31 0.99 5.15
N LEU A 97 -3.64 1.03 5.29
CA LEU A 97 -4.45 2.24 5.13
C LEU A 97 -4.93 2.72 6.50
N TYR A 98 -4.45 3.89 6.91
CA TYR A 98 -4.75 4.50 8.21
C TYR A 98 -5.58 5.77 8.05
N GLU A 99 -6.39 6.08 9.06
CA GLU A 99 -7.03 7.39 9.18
C GLU A 99 -5.94 8.48 9.36
N ALA A 100 -5.98 9.52 8.54
CA ALA A 100 -4.91 10.52 8.43
C ALA A 100 -4.61 11.28 9.74
N ASP A 101 -5.64 11.53 10.55
CA ASP A 101 -5.53 12.29 11.80
C ASP A 101 -5.36 11.38 13.04
N SER A 102 -5.15 10.07 12.83
CA SER A 102 -5.11 9.08 13.93
C SER A 102 -3.72 8.79 14.50
N ASP A 103 -2.65 9.42 13.99
CA ASP A 103 -1.26 9.03 14.25
C ASP A 103 -0.99 7.53 13.98
N PHE A 104 -1.58 6.97 12.91
CA PHE A 104 -1.48 5.55 12.54
C PHE A 104 -2.04 4.58 13.59
N ARG A 105 -3.01 5.01 14.40
CA ARG A 105 -3.63 4.15 15.43
C ARG A 105 -4.84 3.39 14.94
N TYR A 106 -5.53 3.91 13.94
CA TYR A 106 -6.77 3.34 13.43
C TYR A 106 -6.69 3.16 11.91
N GLY A 107 -7.24 2.03 11.45
CA GLY A 107 -7.47 1.82 10.02
C GLY A 107 -8.45 2.85 9.48
N ALA A 108 -8.30 3.23 8.22
CA ALA A 108 -9.19 4.19 7.60
C ALA A 108 -10.63 3.66 7.54
N GLU A 109 -11.61 4.45 8.01
CA GLU A 109 -13.04 4.13 7.87
C GLU A 109 -13.48 4.23 6.40
N ASP A 110 -12.93 5.21 5.66
CA ASP A 110 -13.19 5.46 4.24
C ASP A 110 -11.91 5.28 3.39
N PRO A 111 -11.45 4.03 3.15
CA PRO A 111 -10.16 3.78 2.49
C PRO A 111 -10.11 4.23 1.02
N ASP A 112 -11.27 4.44 0.38
CA ASP A 112 -11.40 5.01 -0.97
C ASP A 112 -11.32 6.56 -0.98
N ASN A 113 -11.31 7.22 0.18
CA ASN A 113 -11.14 8.67 0.31
C ASN A 113 -9.67 9.05 0.58
N PRO A 114 -8.94 9.63 -0.40
CA PRO A 114 -7.53 9.99 -0.23
C PRO A 114 -7.28 11.20 0.67
N GLU A 115 -8.32 11.98 1.02
CA GLU A 115 -8.18 13.13 1.92
C GLU A 115 -8.14 12.71 3.39
N THR A 116 -8.83 11.62 3.74
CA THR A 116 -8.92 11.07 5.10
C THR A 116 -8.06 9.82 5.31
N THR A 117 -7.43 9.32 4.25
CA THR A 117 -6.62 8.09 4.29
C THR A 117 -5.14 8.37 4.04
N THR A 118 -4.29 7.90 4.96
CA THR A 118 -2.83 7.86 4.79
C THR A 118 -2.37 6.43 4.52
N ARG A 119 -1.58 6.25 3.46
CA ARG A 119 -1.02 4.95 3.06
C ARG A 119 0.37 4.72 3.63
N VAL A 120 0.61 3.53 4.15
CA VAL A 120 1.93 3.13 4.65
C VAL A 120 2.43 1.96 3.84
N LEU A 121 3.38 2.23 2.94
CA LEU A 121 4.08 1.20 2.18
C LEU A 121 5.20 0.61 3.04
N THR A 122 5.15 -0.69 3.30
CA THR A 122 6.25 -1.41 3.95
C THR A 122 6.85 -2.39 2.95
N ILE A 123 8.16 -2.32 2.74
CA ILE A 123 8.92 -3.29 1.92
C ILE A 123 9.85 -4.06 2.86
N MET A 124 9.83 -5.38 2.78
CA MET A 124 10.47 -6.25 3.76
C MET A 124 10.92 -7.58 3.17
N MET A 125 11.88 -8.24 3.82
CA MET A 125 12.22 -9.62 3.48
C MET A 125 11.04 -10.53 3.85
N ALA A 126 10.83 -11.62 3.11
CA ALA A 126 9.71 -12.53 3.39
C ALA A 126 9.74 -13.12 4.81
N HIS A 127 10.91 -13.25 5.43
CA HIS A 127 11.06 -13.74 6.80
C HIS A 127 10.77 -12.68 7.88
N ASP A 128 10.51 -11.43 7.50
CA ASP A 128 10.08 -10.37 8.42
C ASP A 128 8.54 -10.32 8.56
N TRP A 129 7.82 -11.11 7.75
CA TRP A 129 6.36 -11.28 7.75
C TRP A 129 5.92 -12.42 8.66
#